data_AF-A0A2S1YRU4-F1
#
_entry.id   AF-A0A2S1YRU4-F1
#
_cell.length_a   1.000
_cell.length_b   1.000
_cell.length_c   1.000
_cell.angle_alpha   90.00
_cell.angle_beta   90.00
_cell.angle_gamma   90.00
#
_symmetry.space_group_name_H-M   'P 1'
#
loop_
_entity.id
_entity.type
_entity.pdbx_description
1 polymer ?
#
loop_
_entity_poly.entity_id
_entity_poly.type
_entity_poly.pdbx_seq_one_letter_code
_entity_poly.pdbx_strand_id
1 'polypeptide(L)'
;MKLSIITINYNDLNGLTDTVNTVINQDWKDFEFIIIDGGSTDGSAEYIKNNAHYFTYSVSEPDKGIYNAMNKGIAKANGEYLLMLNAGDVLYDNDVLGKVFDQTNYTQDIIYGDVDRESKGVVFAESIFPDKLTFGFLRDRMISHQAVFFKKKLHDLVGLYDETIKYGADWHFIILSVCKYNASYIHLNFKMAICSADGLTCNPLHFDAMKEERKRILEKEFPAFVDDYMLYDQIENNKIKNRTKFFVGKCKKLIKEVIGKT
;
A
#
# COMPACT_ATOMS: atom_id res chain seq x y z
N MET A 1 4.83 -23.93 -1.92
CA MET A 1 4.79 -22.70 -1.11
C MET A 1 3.61 -21.88 -1.57
N LYS A 2 2.70 -21.51 -0.65
CA LYS A 2 1.52 -20.71 -1.01
C LYS A 2 1.80 -19.21 -1.05
N LEU A 3 2.67 -18.71 -0.19
CA LEU A 3 2.96 -17.29 -0.05
C LEU A 3 4.47 -17.00 -0.09
N SER A 4 4.86 -15.91 -0.76
CA SER A 4 6.15 -15.26 -0.53
C SER A 4 5.93 -13.92 0.15
N ILE A 5 6.49 -13.76 1.34
CA ILE A 5 6.53 -12.47 2.04
C ILE A 5 7.87 -11.83 1.68
N ILE A 6 7.82 -10.62 1.12
CA ILE A 6 9.00 -9.89 0.67
C ILE A 6 9.10 -8.61 1.50
N THR A 7 10.23 -8.44 2.18
CA THR A 7 10.55 -7.25 2.96
C THR A 7 11.71 -6.52 2.33
N ILE A 8 11.46 -5.25 1.99
CA ILE A 8 12.50 -4.31 1.55
C ILE A 8 12.98 -3.54 2.76
N ASN A 9 14.30 -3.44 2.91
CA ASN A 9 14.94 -2.70 3.98
C ASN A 9 16.02 -1.77 3.45
N TYR A 10 16.08 -0.55 3.98
CA TYR A 10 17.21 0.36 3.76
C TYR A 10 17.36 1.32 4.93
N ASN A 11 18.41 1.12 5.73
CA ASN A 11 18.72 1.88 6.94
C ASN A 11 17.53 1.99 7.93
N ASP A 12 16.81 0.89 8.14
CA ASP A 12 15.76 0.80 9.16
C ASP A 12 15.85 -0.52 9.96
N LEU A 13 16.95 -0.69 10.71
CA LEU A 13 17.17 -1.86 11.55
C LEU A 13 16.02 -2.12 12.53
N ASN A 14 15.45 -1.08 13.12
CA ASN A 14 14.35 -1.21 14.07
C ASN A 14 13.09 -1.70 13.38
N GLY A 15 12.67 -1.04 12.30
CA GLY A 15 11.52 -1.45 11.52
C GLY A 15 11.69 -2.86 10.95
N LEU A 16 12.89 -3.22 10.46
CA LEU A 16 13.19 -4.57 10.00
C LEU A 16 12.99 -5.60 11.12
N THR A 17 13.47 -5.29 12.34
CA THR A 17 13.33 -6.19 13.49
C THR A 17 11.86 -6.40 13.84
N ASP A 18 11.06 -5.34 13.84
CA ASP A 18 9.62 -5.41 14.12
C ASP A 18 8.87 -6.22 13.05
N THR A 19 9.14 -5.94 11.77
CA THR A 19 8.58 -6.69 10.64
C THR A 19 8.93 -8.19 10.75
N VAL A 20 10.22 -8.52 10.92
CA VAL A 20 10.67 -9.91 11.04
C VAL A 20 9.98 -10.62 12.20
N ASN A 21 9.88 -9.98 13.37
CA ASN A 21 9.23 -10.55 14.54
C ASN A 21 7.76 -10.92 14.27
N THR A 22 7.00 -10.07 13.57
CA THR A 22 5.58 -10.39 13.30
C THR A 22 5.40 -11.47 12.24
N VAL A 23 6.31 -11.57 11.26
CA VAL A 23 6.27 -12.60 10.22
C VAL A 23 6.63 -13.98 10.78
N ILE A 24 7.74 -14.10 11.53
CA ILE A 24 8.20 -15.41 12.02
C ILE A 24 7.25 -16.00 13.07
N ASN A 25 6.47 -15.16 13.76
CA ASN A 25 5.51 -15.57 14.77
C ASN A 25 4.11 -15.90 14.21
N GLN A 26 3.88 -15.81 12.90
CA GLN A 26 2.60 -16.21 12.31
C GLN A 26 2.31 -17.70 12.53
N ASP A 27 1.09 -18.07 12.91
CA ASP A 27 0.73 -19.47 13.18
C ASP A 27 0.71 -20.34 11.91
N TRP A 28 0.37 -19.73 10.77
CA TRP A 28 0.35 -20.38 9.47
C TRP A 28 1.72 -20.30 8.79
N LYS A 29 2.28 -21.44 8.36
CA LYS A 29 3.71 -21.56 7.98
C LYS A 29 3.99 -21.92 6.51
N ASP A 30 2.99 -22.00 5.63
CA ASP A 30 3.21 -22.30 4.19
C ASP A 30 3.61 -21.03 3.41
N PHE A 31 4.64 -20.36 3.93
CA PHE A 31 5.26 -19.20 3.30
C PHE A 31 6.79 -19.33 3.24
N GLU A 32 7.37 -18.66 2.25
CA GLU A 32 8.79 -18.32 2.25
C GLU A 32 8.96 -16.85 2.64
N PHE A 33 10.10 -16.53 3.24
CA PHE A 33 10.41 -15.18 3.70
C PHE A 33 11.67 -14.65 3.03
N ILE A 34 11.53 -13.53 2.32
CA ILE A 34 12.53 -12.95 1.44
C ILE A 34 12.89 -11.55 1.93
N ILE A 35 14.17 -11.32 2.25
CA ILE A 35 14.68 -10.00 2.64
C ILE A 35 15.56 -9.43 1.54
N ILE A 36 15.24 -8.23 1.07
CA ILE A 36 16.09 -7.46 0.15
C ILE A 36 16.52 -6.19 0.86
N ASP A 37 17.79 -6.14 1.24
CA ASP A 37 18.41 -4.98 1.87
C ASP A 37 19.21 -4.15 0.85
N GLY A 38 18.95 -2.85 0.81
CA GLY A 38 19.52 -1.91 -0.16
C GLY A 38 20.98 -1.51 0.10
N GLY A 39 21.74 -2.31 0.84
CA GLY A 39 23.12 -2.01 1.24
C GLY A 39 23.19 -1.10 2.47
N SER A 40 22.39 -1.41 3.49
CA SER A 40 22.28 -0.61 4.71
C SER A 40 23.58 -0.56 5.52
N THR A 41 23.80 0.55 6.22
CA THR A 41 24.98 0.81 7.05
C THR A 41 24.67 0.97 8.54
N ASP A 42 23.42 0.74 8.94
CA ASP A 42 22.89 0.95 10.29
C ASP A 42 22.91 -0.31 11.18
N GLY A 43 23.51 -1.40 10.69
CA GLY A 43 23.51 -2.71 11.36
C GLY A 43 22.49 -3.70 10.79
N SER A 44 21.60 -3.28 9.87
CA SER A 44 20.63 -4.19 9.23
C SER A 44 21.29 -5.38 8.53
N ALA A 45 22.38 -5.16 7.80
CA ALA A 45 23.09 -6.24 7.11
C ALA A 45 23.65 -7.30 8.09
N GLU A 46 24.14 -6.88 9.26
CA GLU A 46 24.61 -7.78 10.30
C GLU A 46 23.44 -8.53 10.96
N TYR A 47 22.35 -7.82 11.25
CA TYR A 47 21.11 -8.42 11.76
C TYR A 47 20.59 -9.52 10.82
N ILE A 48 20.50 -9.23 9.51
CA ILE A 48 20.05 -10.18 8.50
C ILE A 48 20.95 -11.42 8.48
N LYS A 49 22.27 -11.22 8.49
CA LYS A 49 23.23 -12.32 8.50
C LYS A 49 23.10 -13.21 9.75
N ASN A 50 22.94 -12.61 10.93
CA ASN A 50 22.83 -13.33 12.20
C ASN A 50 21.48 -14.08 12.31
N ASN A 51 20.45 -13.60 11.63
CA ASN A 51 19.10 -14.17 11.63
C ASN A 51 18.75 -14.95 10.35
N ALA A 52 19.73 -15.29 9.52
CA ALA A 52 19.53 -15.89 8.20
C ALA A 52 18.71 -17.20 8.20
N HIS A 53 18.66 -17.92 9.32
CA HIS A 53 17.88 -19.14 9.48
C HIS A 53 16.36 -18.92 9.44
N TYR A 54 15.87 -17.69 9.63
CA TYR A 54 14.46 -17.34 9.45
C TYR A 54 14.07 -17.05 8.01
N PHE A 55 15.06 -16.80 7.13
CA PHE A 55 14.81 -16.33 5.77
C PHE A 55 15.06 -17.45 4.77
N THR A 56 14.13 -17.62 3.84
CA THR A 56 14.33 -18.50 2.69
C THR A 56 15.35 -17.89 1.72
N TYR A 57 15.36 -16.57 1.62
CA TYR A 57 16.35 -15.82 0.86
C TYR A 57 16.62 -14.48 1.53
N SER A 58 17.89 -14.07 1.56
CA SER A 58 18.25 -12.71 1.97
C SER A 58 19.45 -12.21 1.17
N VAL A 59 19.43 -10.94 0.78
CA VAL A 59 20.59 -10.28 0.15
C VAL A 59 20.73 -8.85 0.68
N SER A 60 21.96 -8.39 0.85
CA SER A 60 22.28 -7.00 1.17
C SER A 60 23.21 -6.45 0.09
N GLU A 61 22.69 -5.58 -0.76
CA GLU A 61 23.41 -4.96 -1.87
C GLU A 61 22.72 -3.67 -2.31
N PRO A 62 23.46 -2.70 -2.88
CA PRO A 62 22.84 -1.48 -3.40
C PRO A 62 21.70 -1.74 -4.40
N ASP A 63 20.65 -0.93 -4.30
CA ASP A 63 19.55 -0.88 -5.25
C ASP A 63 19.39 0.52 -5.88
N LYS A 64 18.51 0.62 -6.87
CA LYS A 64 18.20 1.87 -7.58
C LYS A 64 16.97 2.60 -7.01
N GLY A 65 16.49 2.18 -5.85
CA GLY A 65 15.25 2.61 -5.23
C GLY A 65 14.34 1.44 -4.84
N ILE A 66 13.33 1.75 -4.03
CA ILE A 66 12.43 0.76 -3.41
C ILE A 66 11.78 -0.20 -4.43
N TYR A 67 11.38 0.29 -5.60
CA TYR A 67 10.73 -0.56 -6.60
C TYR A 67 11.71 -1.49 -7.31
N ASN A 68 12.99 -1.10 -7.43
CA ASN A 68 14.03 -2.02 -7.88
C ASN A 68 14.23 -3.15 -6.85
N ALA A 69 14.25 -2.82 -5.56
CA ALA A 69 14.35 -3.82 -4.50
C ALA A 69 13.12 -4.74 -4.45
N MET A 70 11.90 -4.19 -4.58
CA MET A 70 10.67 -5.00 -4.72
C MET A 70 10.75 -5.96 -5.91
N ASN A 71 11.19 -5.48 -7.07
CA ASN A 71 11.37 -6.32 -8.26
C ASN A 71 12.41 -7.43 -8.05
N LYS A 72 13.53 -7.15 -7.36
CA LYS A 72 14.50 -8.18 -6.95
C LYS A 72 13.85 -9.25 -6.08
N GLY A 73 13.00 -8.85 -5.13
CA GLY A 73 12.25 -9.76 -4.27
C GLY A 73 11.29 -10.65 -5.06
N ILE A 74 10.48 -10.07 -5.95
CA ILE A 74 9.55 -10.80 -6.83
C ILE A 74 10.31 -11.83 -7.69
N ALA A 75 11.49 -11.47 -8.21
CA ALA A 75 12.31 -12.39 -9.00
C ALA A 75 12.83 -13.60 -8.22
N LYS A 76 12.90 -13.52 -6.87
CA LYS A 76 13.31 -14.61 -5.99
C LYS A 76 12.15 -15.42 -5.42
N ALA A 77 10.94 -14.86 -5.46
CA ALA A 77 9.73 -15.49 -4.96
C ALA A 77 9.31 -16.71 -5.78
N ASN A 78 8.83 -17.74 -5.09
CA ASN A 78 8.31 -19.01 -5.61
C ASN A 78 6.87 -19.29 -5.16
N GLY A 79 6.34 -18.49 -4.23
CA GLY A 79 4.96 -18.57 -3.74
C GLY A 79 3.94 -18.26 -4.83
N GLU A 80 2.75 -18.87 -4.68
CA GLU A 80 1.62 -18.57 -5.56
C GLU A 80 1.14 -17.13 -5.39
N TYR A 81 1.09 -16.66 -4.15
CA TYR A 81 0.81 -15.27 -3.78
C TYR A 81 2.06 -14.57 -3.28
N LEU A 82 2.07 -13.26 -3.42
CA LEU A 82 3.11 -12.36 -2.95
C LEU A 82 2.48 -11.35 -1.99
N LEU A 83 3.18 -11.05 -0.90
CA LEU A 83 2.88 -9.96 0.03
C LEU A 83 4.13 -9.08 0.16
N MET A 84 3.99 -7.78 -0.14
CA MET A 84 5.02 -6.80 0.16
C MET A 84 4.80 -6.27 1.58
N LEU A 85 5.75 -6.50 2.48
CA LEU A 85 5.70 -6.02 3.86
C LEU A 85 7.07 -5.43 4.19
N ASN A 86 7.25 -4.13 3.92
CA ASN A 86 8.56 -3.47 4.04
C ASN A 86 8.94 -3.27 5.52
N ALA A 87 10.22 -3.00 5.77
CA ALA A 87 10.69 -2.69 7.11
C ALA A 87 9.86 -1.57 7.74
N GLY A 88 9.40 -1.80 8.98
CA GLY A 88 8.54 -0.89 9.73
C GLY A 88 7.04 -1.19 9.58
N ASP A 89 6.64 -1.96 8.57
CA ASP A 89 5.27 -2.48 8.46
C ASP A 89 5.17 -3.85 9.16
N VAL A 90 4.06 -4.12 9.86
CA VAL A 90 3.88 -5.35 10.64
C VAL A 90 2.53 -6.02 10.38
N LEU A 91 2.47 -7.34 10.52
CA LEU A 91 1.20 -8.07 10.53
C LEU A 91 0.45 -7.79 11.84
N TYR A 92 -0.88 -7.64 11.76
CA TYR A 92 -1.70 -7.16 12.88
C TYR A 92 -1.71 -8.12 14.09
N ASP A 93 -1.85 -9.42 13.82
CA ASP A 93 -1.91 -10.50 14.80
C ASP A 93 -1.14 -11.73 14.25
N ASN A 94 -0.85 -12.71 15.12
CA ASN A 94 -0.18 -13.96 14.73
C ASN A 94 -1.03 -14.89 13.84
N ASP A 95 -2.35 -14.67 13.75
CA ASP A 95 -3.27 -15.51 13.00
C ASP A 95 -3.71 -14.89 11.65
N VAL A 96 -3.12 -13.74 11.25
CA VAL A 96 -3.52 -13.02 10.03
C VAL A 96 -3.39 -13.90 8.79
N LEU A 97 -2.24 -14.57 8.61
CA LEU A 97 -2.04 -15.43 7.45
C LEU A 97 -3.01 -16.61 7.46
N GLY A 98 -3.31 -17.18 8.65
CA GLY A 98 -4.33 -18.21 8.81
C GLY A 98 -5.71 -17.70 8.36
N LYS A 99 -6.14 -16.53 8.85
CA LYS A 99 -7.42 -15.91 8.46
C LYS A 99 -7.52 -15.65 6.95
N VAL A 100 -6.46 -15.12 6.32
CA VAL A 100 -6.44 -14.88 4.87
C VAL A 100 -6.60 -16.19 4.10
N PHE A 101 -5.79 -17.18 4.47
CA PHE A 101 -5.69 -18.40 3.69
C PHE A 101 -6.79 -19.42 4.03
N ASP A 102 -7.40 -19.39 5.22
CA ASP A 102 -8.49 -20.29 5.59
C ASP A 102 -9.88 -19.79 5.14
N GLN A 103 -10.06 -18.47 4.98
CA GLN A 103 -11.33 -17.87 4.53
C GLN A 103 -11.46 -17.80 3.01
N THR A 104 -10.39 -18.10 2.27
CA THR A 104 -10.38 -17.98 0.81
C THR A 104 -10.09 -19.33 0.17
N ASN A 105 -10.71 -19.58 -0.99
CA ASN A 105 -10.40 -20.75 -1.81
C ASN A 105 -9.17 -20.52 -2.70
N TYR A 106 -8.38 -19.46 -2.46
CA TYR A 106 -7.22 -19.06 -3.27
C TYR A 106 -7.53 -18.82 -4.76
N THR A 107 -8.76 -18.45 -5.07
CA THR A 107 -9.18 -18.34 -6.47
C THR A 107 -8.85 -16.98 -7.06
N GLN A 108 -9.00 -15.92 -6.26
CA GLN A 108 -8.91 -14.53 -6.69
C GLN A 108 -7.46 -14.13 -6.98
N ASP A 109 -7.28 -13.29 -7.99
CA ASP A 109 -5.95 -12.79 -8.36
C ASP A 109 -5.40 -11.81 -7.30
N ILE A 110 -6.28 -11.12 -6.57
CA ILE A 110 -5.95 -10.21 -5.48
C ILE A 110 -6.82 -10.51 -4.25
N ILE A 111 -6.20 -10.65 -3.09
CA ILE A 111 -6.89 -10.71 -1.79
C ILE A 111 -6.40 -9.50 -0.99
N TYR A 112 -7.29 -8.73 -0.39
CA TYR A 112 -6.90 -7.59 0.43
C TYR A 112 -7.77 -7.41 1.67
N GLY A 113 -7.27 -6.65 2.63
CA GLY A 113 -7.98 -6.29 3.85
C GLY A 113 -7.59 -4.93 4.37
N ASP A 114 -8.11 -4.63 5.55
CA ASP A 114 -7.99 -3.34 6.19
C ASP A 114 -6.63 -3.18 6.89
N VAL A 115 -6.26 -1.93 7.16
CA VAL A 115 -5.03 -1.61 7.88
C VAL A 115 -5.24 -0.55 8.93
N ASP A 116 -4.35 -0.55 9.91
CA ASP A 116 -4.13 0.59 10.79
C ASP A 116 -2.88 1.37 10.36
N ARG A 117 -2.88 2.67 10.64
CA ARG A 117 -1.78 3.58 10.35
C ARG A 117 -1.17 4.02 11.67
N GLU A 118 0.14 3.84 11.77
CA GLU A 118 0.88 4.07 12.99
C GLU A 118 2.09 5.00 12.71
N SER A 119 2.45 5.81 13.69
CA SER A 119 3.71 6.55 13.69
C SER A 119 4.22 6.62 15.13
N LYS A 120 5.48 6.29 15.34
CA LYS A 120 6.15 6.33 16.66
C LYS A 120 5.43 5.53 17.75
N GLY A 121 4.92 4.36 17.42
CA GLY A 121 4.20 3.44 18.28
C GLY A 121 2.75 3.82 18.54
N VAL A 122 2.20 4.82 17.84
CA VAL A 122 0.82 5.31 18.06
C VAL A 122 -0.01 5.15 16.79
N VAL A 123 -1.04 4.31 16.87
CA VAL A 123 -2.09 4.22 15.84
C VAL A 123 -2.89 5.52 15.84
N PHE A 124 -2.91 6.21 14.69
CA PHE A 124 -3.59 7.51 14.54
C PHE A 124 -4.72 7.49 13.51
N ALA A 125 -4.78 6.47 12.66
CA ALA A 125 -5.85 6.32 11.69
C ALA A 125 -6.13 4.86 11.35
N GLU A 126 -7.38 4.59 11.05
CA GLU A 126 -7.84 3.31 10.51
C GLU A 126 -8.15 3.48 9.03
N SER A 127 -7.72 2.54 8.19
CA SER A 127 -8.10 2.47 6.78
C SER A 127 -8.97 1.24 6.56
N ILE A 128 -10.28 1.49 6.38
CA ILE A 128 -11.25 0.47 5.99
C ILE A 128 -11.51 0.61 4.48
N PHE A 129 -11.35 -0.47 3.72
CA PHE A 129 -11.46 -0.44 2.26
C PHE A 129 -12.85 -0.91 1.79
N PRO A 130 -13.29 -0.49 0.59
CA PRO A 130 -14.58 -0.93 0.06
C PRO A 130 -14.48 -2.35 -0.49
N ASP A 131 -15.58 -3.11 -0.43
CA ASP A 131 -15.70 -4.43 -1.08
C ASP A 131 -15.59 -4.35 -2.61
N LYS A 132 -15.84 -3.17 -3.19
CA LYS A 132 -15.76 -2.93 -4.64
C LYS A 132 -14.73 -1.85 -4.96
N LEU A 133 -13.65 -2.26 -5.60
CA LEU A 133 -12.63 -1.38 -6.15
C LEU A 133 -13.11 -0.79 -7.48
N THR A 134 -13.61 0.44 -7.44
CA THR A 134 -13.98 1.19 -8.64
C THR A 134 -12.79 1.97 -9.18
N PHE A 135 -12.83 2.32 -10.48
CA PHE A 135 -11.84 3.24 -11.05
C PHE A 135 -11.77 4.55 -10.27
N GLY A 136 -12.92 5.15 -9.90
CA GLY A 136 -12.93 6.39 -9.12
C GLY A 136 -12.27 6.26 -7.75
N PHE A 137 -12.44 5.13 -7.07
CA PHE A 137 -11.73 4.84 -5.83
C PHE A 137 -10.22 4.72 -6.08
N LEU A 138 -9.81 3.84 -7.00
CA LEU A 138 -8.38 3.60 -7.28
C LEU A 138 -7.70 4.81 -7.93
N ARG A 139 -8.42 5.72 -8.56
CA ARG A 139 -7.86 6.97 -9.09
C ARG A 139 -7.33 7.86 -7.97
N ASP A 140 -8.08 7.97 -6.87
CA ASP A 140 -7.80 8.95 -5.81
C ASP A 140 -7.20 8.33 -4.54
N ARG A 141 -7.35 7.02 -4.39
CA ARG A 141 -6.98 6.22 -3.21
C ARG A 141 -6.26 4.95 -3.66
N MET A 142 -5.67 4.28 -2.70
CA MET A 142 -5.02 3.00 -2.89
C MET A 142 -5.38 2.12 -1.69
N ILE A 143 -5.64 0.83 -1.96
CA ILE A 143 -5.58 -0.20 -0.92
C ILE A 143 -4.12 -0.39 -0.48
N SER A 144 -3.86 -0.63 0.80
CA SER A 144 -2.48 -0.66 1.29
C SER A 144 -1.75 -1.92 0.82
N HIS A 145 -0.63 -1.80 0.12
CA HIS A 145 0.10 -2.99 -0.37
C HIS A 145 0.51 -3.95 0.75
N GLN A 146 0.70 -3.44 1.97
CA GLN A 146 0.98 -4.19 3.20
C GLN A 146 -0.12 -5.18 3.58
N ALA A 147 -1.32 -5.01 3.04
CA ALA A 147 -2.48 -5.87 3.25
C ALA A 147 -3.05 -6.35 1.92
N VAL A 148 -2.22 -6.48 0.89
CA VAL A 148 -2.60 -6.96 -0.44
C VAL A 148 -1.75 -8.16 -0.82
N PHE A 149 -2.42 -9.29 -0.99
CA PHE A 149 -1.86 -10.54 -1.49
C PHE A 149 -2.21 -10.66 -2.97
N PHE A 150 -1.21 -10.59 -3.84
CA PHE A 150 -1.41 -10.72 -5.28
C PHE A 150 -0.86 -12.04 -5.79
N LYS A 151 -1.57 -12.71 -6.68
CA LYS A 151 -1.02 -13.89 -7.37
C LYS A 151 0.21 -13.47 -8.16
N LYS A 152 1.32 -14.19 -7.99
CA LYS A 152 2.57 -13.92 -8.69
C LYS A 152 2.38 -13.84 -10.21
N LYS A 153 1.51 -14.69 -10.77
CA LYS A 153 1.17 -14.71 -12.22
C LYS A 153 0.60 -13.38 -12.74
N LEU A 154 0.09 -12.48 -11.89
CA LEU A 154 -0.34 -11.15 -12.34
C LEU A 154 0.82 -10.36 -12.95
N HIS A 155 2.06 -10.60 -12.54
CA HIS A 155 3.23 -9.99 -13.16
C HIS A 155 3.47 -10.46 -14.60
N ASP A 156 2.97 -11.63 -15.01
CA ASP A 156 3.03 -12.09 -16.41
C ASP A 156 2.10 -11.26 -17.31
N LEU A 157 1.05 -10.67 -16.74
CA LEU A 157 0.04 -9.89 -17.45
C LEU A 157 0.30 -8.38 -17.36
N VAL A 158 0.60 -7.88 -16.16
CA VAL A 158 0.74 -6.45 -15.86
C VAL A 158 2.18 -5.97 -16.06
N GLY A 159 3.16 -6.87 -15.84
CA GLY A 159 4.58 -6.53 -15.73
C GLY A 159 5.04 -6.35 -14.28
N LEU A 160 6.32 -6.03 -14.11
CA LEU A 160 6.91 -5.67 -12.82
C LEU A 160 6.58 -4.22 -12.44
N TYR A 161 6.96 -3.79 -11.22
CA TYR A 161 6.83 -2.39 -10.84
C TYR A 161 7.70 -1.51 -11.76
N ASP A 162 7.12 -0.43 -12.29
CA ASP A 162 7.85 0.53 -13.14
C ASP A 162 8.83 1.33 -12.27
N GLU A 163 10.12 0.99 -12.36
CA GLU A 163 11.20 1.63 -11.59
C GLU A 163 11.40 3.12 -11.93
N THR A 164 10.77 3.63 -12.99
CA THR A 164 10.80 5.06 -13.33
C THR A 164 9.79 5.88 -12.54
N ILE A 165 8.82 5.23 -11.88
CA ILE A 165 7.84 5.88 -11.01
C ILE A 165 8.48 6.09 -9.64
N LYS A 166 8.51 7.33 -9.18
CA LYS A 166 9.11 7.67 -7.88
C LYS A 166 8.16 7.40 -6.72
N TYR A 167 6.88 7.65 -6.92
CA TYR A 167 5.84 7.49 -5.92
C TYR A 167 4.65 6.71 -6.47
N GLY A 168 4.29 5.63 -5.80
CA GLY A 168 3.07 4.87 -6.10
C GLY A 168 3.21 3.88 -7.27
N ALA A 169 4.36 3.25 -7.50
CA ALA A 169 4.45 2.19 -8.51
C ALA A 169 3.63 0.94 -8.12
N ASP A 170 3.49 0.69 -6.83
CA ASP A 170 2.56 -0.26 -6.23
C ASP A 170 1.10 0.11 -6.54
N TRP A 171 0.73 1.38 -6.36
CA TRP A 171 -0.57 1.90 -6.78
C TRP A 171 -0.81 1.71 -8.28
N HIS A 172 0.19 2.04 -9.12
CA HIS A 172 0.14 1.89 -10.57
C HIS A 172 -0.10 0.43 -10.98
N PHE A 173 0.60 -0.51 -10.36
CA PHE A 173 0.38 -1.94 -10.59
C PHE A 173 -1.06 -2.37 -10.22
N ILE A 174 -1.59 -1.92 -9.09
CA ILE A 174 -2.95 -2.28 -8.64
C ILE A 174 -4.02 -1.70 -9.58
N ILE A 175 -3.93 -0.42 -9.95
CA ILE A 175 -4.94 0.19 -10.83
C ILE A 175 -4.92 -0.44 -12.22
N LEU A 176 -3.75 -0.81 -12.75
CA LEU A 176 -3.67 -1.58 -13.99
C LEU A 176 -4.29 -2.98 -13.84
N SER A 177 -3.93 -3.70 -12.78
CA SER A 177 -4.46 -5.04 -12.50
C SER A 177 -5.99 -5.04 -12.49
N VAL A 178 -6.60 -4.13 -11.74
CA VAL A 178 -8.06 -4.08 -11.57
C VAL A 178 -8.75 -3.45 -12.77
N CYS A 179 -8.31 -2.26 -13.21
CA CYS A 179 -9.08 -1.46 -14.17
C CYS A 179 -8.73 -1.73 -15.64
N LYS A 180 -7.52 -2.22 -15.94
CA LYS A 180 -7.09 -2.51 -17.32
C LYS A 180 -7.17 -3.99 -17.64
N TYR A 181 -6.79 -4.83 -16.69
CA TYR A 181 -6.71 -6.28 -16.87
C TYR A 181 -7.82 -7.08 -16.20
N ASN A 182 -8.73 -6.40 -15.49
CA ASN A 182 -9.91 -7.00 -14.86
C ASN A 182 -9.56 -8.18 -13.94
N ALA A 183 -8.45 -8.06 -13.20
CA ALA A 183 -8.04 -9.03 -12.19
C ALA A 183 -9.16 -9.24 -11.17
N SER A 184 -9.44 -10.50 -10.85
CA SER A 184 -10.43 -10.84 -9.83
C SER A 184 -9.90 -10.49 -8.45
N TYR A 185 -10.76 -9.99 -7.57
CA TYR A 185 -10.37 -9.62 -6.21
C TYR A 185 -11.42 -9.99 -5.17
N ILE A 186 -10.97 -10.08 -3.91
CA ILE A 186 -11.84 -10.22 -2.75
C ILE A 186 -11.31 -9.36 -1.59
N HIS A 187 -12.24 -8.68 -0.92
CA HIS A 187 -12.00 -7.97 0.32
C HIS A 187 -12.31 -8.87 1.51
N LEU A 188 -11.41 -8.93 2.49
CA LEU A 188 -11.66 -9.54 3.79
C LEU A 188 -11.75 -8.45 4.84
N ASN A 189 -12.91 -8.36 5.50
CA ASN A 189 -13.26 -7.30 6.45
C ASN A 189 -12.57 -7.47 7.81
N PHE A 190 -11.24 -7.46 7.85
CA PHE A 190 -10.44 -7.43 9.07
C PHE A 190 -9.07 -6.77 8.84
N LYS A 191 -8.43 -6.36 9.95
CA LYS A 191 -7.11 -5.73 9.94
C LYS A 191 -6.03 -6.77 9.67
N MET A 192 -5.31 -6.63 8.57
CA MET A 192 -4.23 -7.55 8.21
C MET A 192 -2.86 -7.01 8.62
N ALA A 193 -2.66 -5.69 8.56
CA ALA A 193 -1.38 -5.06 8.85
C ALA A 193 -1.54 -3.73 9.59
N ILE A 194 -0.48 -3.36 10.30
CA ILE A 194 -0.23 -2.02 10.79
C ILE A 194 0.87 -1.44 9.92
N CYS A 195 0.57 -0.32 9.26
CA CYS A 195 1.49 0.33 8.32
C CYS A 195 2.16 1.53 8.97
N SER A 196 3.48 1.61 8.86
CA SER A 196 4.24 2.75 9.33
C SER A 196 3.99 3.97 8.44
N ALA A 197 3.70 5.11 9.06
CA ALA A 197 3.55 6.40 8.40
C ALA A 197 4.85 7.23 8.42
N ASP A 198 5.99 6.60 8.73
CA ASP A 198 7.29 7.27 8.76
C ASP A 198 8.03 7.16 7.41
N GLY A 199 7.44 6.45 6.44
CA GLY A 199 7.97 6.28 5.09
C GLY A 199 7.89 7.52 4.18
N LEU A 200 8.58 7.45 3.04
CA LEU A 200 8.72 8.55 2.08
C LEU A 200 7.37 9.12 1.61
N THR A 201 6.39 8.26 1.32
CA THR A 201 5.07 8.66 0.79
C THR A 201 4.17 9.33 1.82
N CYS A 202 4.55 9.30 3.10
CA CYS A 202 3.81 9.95 4.19
C CYS A 202 4.35 11.36 4.49
N ASN A 203 5.46 11.75 3.86
CA ASN A 203 6.03 13.09 4.01
C ASN A 203 5.21 14.14 3.21
N PRO A 204 4.62 15.15 3.87
CA PRO A 204 3.82 16.17 3.20
C PRO A 204 4.58 16.96 2.11
N LEU A 205 5.91 17.03 2.21
CA LEU A 205 6.76 17.70 1.21
C LEU A 205 6.69 17.03 -0.18
N HIS A 206 6.18 15.81 -0.27
CA HIS A 206 6.09 15.07 -1.53
C HIS A 206 4.67 15.03 -2.11
N PHE A 207 3.65 15.52 -1.41
CA PHE A 207 2.25 15.36 -1.82
C PHE A 207 1.93 15.98 -3.19
N ASP A 208 2.47 17.16 -3.49
CA ASP A 208 2.28 17.79 -4.81
C ASP A 208 2.96 17.00 -5.92
N ALA A 209 4.20 16.55 -5.70
CA ALA A 209 4.93 15.73 -6.66
C ALA A 209 4.23 14.38 -6.91
N MET A 210 3.71 13.75 -5.85
CA MET A 210 2.92 12.52 -5.94
C MET A 210 1.64 12.71 -6.77
N LYS A 211 0.95 13.84 -6.56
CA LYS A 211 -0.28 14.16 -7.29
C LYS A 211 -0.01 14.36 -8.77
N GLU A 212 1.04 15.10 -9.12
CA GLU A 212 1.42 15.32 -10.53
C GLU A 212 1.90 14.02 -11.20
N GLU A 213 2.67 13.19 -10.49
CA GLU A 213 3.08 11.88 -11.01
C GLU A 213 1.88 10.96 -11.26
N ARG A 214 0.96 10.89 -10.30
CA ARG A 214 -0.29 10.14 -10.45
C ARG A 214 -1.13 10.63 -11.63
N LYS A 215 -1.26 11.95 -11.81
CA LYS A 215 -1.96 12.54 -12.96
C LYS A 215 -1.31 12.12 -14.28
N ARG A 216 0.02 12.23 -14.40
CA ARG A 216 0.77 11.80 -15.59
C ARG A 216 0.55 10.32 -15.89
N ILE A 217 0.52 9.46 -14.86
CA ILE A 217 0.27 8.03 -15.02
C ILE A 217 -1.15 7.78 -15.53
N LEU A 218 -2.16 8.47 -14.98
CA LEU A 218 -3.55 8.34 -15.44
C LEU A 218 -3.72 8.79 -16.89
N GLU A 219 -3.10 9.92 -17.27
CA GLU A 219 -3.11 10.41 -18.66
C GLU A 219 -2.45 9.41 -19.63
N LYS A 220 -1.37 8.74 -19.20
CA LYS A 220 -0.67 7.73 -20.00
C LYS A 220 -1.47 6.44 -20.13
N GLU A 221 -1.98 5.90 -19.03
CA GLU A 221 -2.58 4.56 -18.99
C GLU A 221 -4.07 4.54 -19.32
N PHE A 222 -4.77 5.65 -19.05
CA PHE A 222 -6.21 5.80 -19.22
C PHE A 222 -6.59 7.07 -20.01
N PRO A 223 -5.96 7.35 -21.18
CA PRO A 223 -6.14 8.60 -21.92
C PRO A 223 -7.60 8.85 -22.34
N ALA A 224 -8.36 7.78 -22.59
CA ALA A 224 -9.76 7.87 -23.00
C ALA A 224 -10.70 8.42 -21.89
N PHE A 225 -10.28 8.34 -20.62
CA PHE A 225 -11.10 8.76 -19.49
C PHE A 225 -10.68 10.11 -18.90
N VAL A 226 -9.66 10.76 -19.50
CA VAL A 226 -9.08 12.01 -19.00
C VAL A 226 -10.12 13.11 -18.84
N ASP A 227 -10.83 13.39 -19.92
CA ASP A 227 -11.83 14.45 -19.93
C ASP A 227 -12.99 14.13 -18.97
N ASP A 228 -13.39 12.86 -18.88
CA ASP A 228 -14.46 12.40 -17.98
C ASP A 228 -14.10 12.63 -16.51
N TYR A 229 -12.89 12.24 -16.10
CA TYR A 229 -12.48 12.45 -14.71
C TYR A 229 -12.20 13.93 -14.40
N MET A 230 -11.70 14.71 -15.36
CA MET A 230 -11.53 16.16 -15.18
C MET A 230 -12.87 16.86 -15.02
N LEU A 231 -13.88 16.47 -15.80
CA LEU A 231 -15.24 16.97 -15.67
C LEU A 231 -15.84 16.61 -14.30
N TYR A 232 -15.67 15.35 -13.87
CA TYR A 232 -16.11 14.91 -12.56
C TYR A 232 -15.49 15.73 -11.42
N ASP A 233 -14.18 15.98 -11.48
CA ASP A 233 -13.48 16.78 -10.48
C ASP A 233 -13.98 18.23 -10.47
N GLN A 234 -14.28 18.81 -11.63
CA GLN A 234 -14.89 20.14 -11.71
C GLN A 234 -16.26 20.17 -11.02
N ILE A 235 -17.09 19.15 -11.28
CA ILE A 235 -18.42 19.02 -10.68
C ILE A 235 -18.32 18.89 -9.15
N GLU A 236 -17.45 18.01 -8.65
CA GLU A 236 -17.25 17.81 -7.20
C GLU A 236 -16.69 19.07 -6.52
N ASN A 237 -15.69 19.72 -7.12
CA ASN A 237 -15.16 20.98 -6.59
C ASN A 237 -16.22 22.08 -6.53
N ASN A 238 -17.11 22.15 -7.53
CA ASN A 238 -18.21 23.10 -7.53
C ASN A 238 -19.24 22.78 -6.44
N LYS A 239 -19.58 21.49 -6.23
CA LYS A 239 -20.45 21.08 -5.11
C LYS A 239 -19.86 21.46 -3.76
N ILE A 240 -18.57 21.19 -3.54
CA ILE A 240 -17.86 21.54 -2.30
C ILE A 240 -17.88 23.06 -2.10
N LYS A 241 -17.49 23.85 -3.10
CA LYS A 241 -17.53 25.33 -3.03
C LYS A 241 -18.93 25.84 -2.69
N ASN A 242 -19.98 25.26 -3.30
CA ASN A 242 -21.37 25.65 -3.04
C ASN A 242 -21.81 25.29 -1.62
N ARG A 243 -21.47 24.11 -1.11
CA ARG A 243 -21.74 23.69 0.28
C ARG A 243 -21.01 24.59 1.29
N THR A 244 -19.74 24.88 1.05
CA THR A 244 -18.95 25.77 1.91
C THR A 244 -19.52 27.19 1.92
N LYS A 245 -19.86 27.75 0.75
CA LYS A 245 -20.53 29.06 0.66
C LYS A 245 -21.85 29.08 1.42
N PHE A 246 -22.66 28.04 1.28
CA PHE A 246 -23.94 27.90 1.99
C PHE A 246 -23.73 27.87 3.50
N PHE A 247 -22.79 27.05 3.99
CA PHE A 247 -22.50 26.94 5.42
C PHE A 247 -21.95 28.24 6.01
N VAL A 248 -20.98 28.87 5.34
CA VAL A 248 -20.43 30.18 5.74
C VAL A 248 -21.53 31.25 5.76
N GLY A 249 -22.45 31.24 4.80
CA GLY A 249 -23.62 32.12 4.78
C GLY A 249 -24.52 31.92 5.99
N LYS A 250 -24.81 30.66 6.36
CA LYS A 250 -25.60 30.31 7.54
C LYS A 250 -24.93 30.76 8.84
N CYS A 251 -23.63 30.52 8.99
CA CYS A 251 -22.85 30.98 10.15
C CYS A 251 -22.86 32.52 10.26
N LYS A 252 -22.66 33.25 9.16
CA LYS A 252 -22.73 34.72 9.16
C LYS A 252 -24.10 35.25 9.57
N LYS A 253 -25.18 34.58 9.15
CA LYS A 253 -26.55 34.94 9.54
C LYS A 253 -26.78 34.72 11.03
N LEU A 254 -26.38 33.56 11.56
CA LEU A 254 -26.44 33.24 13.00
C LEU A 254 -25.64 34.24 13.85
N ILE A 255 -24.41 34.58 13.43
CA ILE A 255 -23.57 35.56 14.12
C ILE A 255 -24.26 36.93 14.16
N LYS A 256 -24.88 37.38 13.06
CA LYS A 256 -25.65 38.63 13.02
C LYS A 256 -26.87 38.61 13.95
N GLU A 257 -27.58 37.49 14.03
CA GLU A 257 -28.75 37.34 14.92
C GLU A 257 -28.37 37.31 16.40
N VAL A 258 -27.17 36.84 16.74
CA VAL A 258 -26.65 36.82 18.12
C VAL A 258 -26.07 38.18 18.51
N ILE A 259 -25.30 38.83 17.63
CA ILE A 259 -24.66 40.13 17.91
C ILE A 259 -25.66 41.30 17.79
N GLY A 260 -26.68 41.18 16.95
CA GLY A 260 -27.73 42.20 16.80
C GLY A 260 -28.80 42.20 17.90
N LYS A 261 -28.66 41.34 18.93
CA LYS A 261 -29.55 41.24 20.09
C LYS A 261 -28.92 41.73 21.41
N THR A 262 -27.70 42.26 21.36
CA THR A 262 -27.05 43.05 22.43
C THR A 262 -27.16 44.53 22.13
#